data_AF-X1BX36-F1
#
_entry.id   AF-X1BX36-F1
#
_cell.length_a   1.000
_cell.length_b   1.000
_cell.length_c   1.000
_cell.angle_alpha   90.00
_cell.angle_beta   90.00
_cell.angle_gamma   90.00
#
_symmetry.space_group_name_H-M   'P 1'
#
loop_
_entity.id
_entity.type
_entity.pdbx_description
1 polymer ?
#
loop_
_entity_poly.entity_id
_entity_poly.type
_entity_poly.pdbx_seq_one_letter_code
_entity_poly.pdbx_strand_id
1 'polypeptide(L)'
;MNKNKTKLKAIRKLFLRAFVFGIFFMPIFSAAAVDEVVTTAITNVRIFDGKKVIPSGTVVISDEKIVQVGKDIQIPEGSQIIEGKGFTLLPGFFDSHVHIWTSQNLK
;
A
#
# COMPACT_ATOMS: atom_id res chain seq x y z
N MET A 1 -33.46 -15.39 58.17
CA MET A 1 -33.10 -14.88 56.82
C MET A 1 -31.57 -14.76 56.72
N ASN A 2 -30.92 -15.58 55.89
CA ASN A 2 -29.46 -15.76 55.90
C ASN A 2 -28.74 -14.61 55.14
N LYS A 3 -28.10 -13.70 55.90
CA LYS A 3 -27.34 -12.54 55.39
C LYS A 3 -26.20 -12.89 54.42
N ASN A 4 -25.71 -14.14 54.43
CA ASN A 4 -24.60 -14.56 53.56
C ASN A 4 -25.08 -14.86 52.13
N LYS A 5 -26.34 -15.32 51.97
CA LYS A 5 -26.93 -15.59 50.64
C LYS A 5 -27.23 -14.30 49.87
N THR A 6 -27.55 -13.20 50.56
CA THR A 6 -27.79 -11.88 49.95
C THR A 6 -26.49 -11.20 49.50
N LYS A 7 -25.40 -11.29 50.28
CA LYS A 7 -24.09 -10.77 49.87
C LYS A 7 -23.54 -11.48 48.63
N LEU A 8 -23.69 -12.80 48.54
CA LEU A 8 -23.23 -13.59 47.39
C LEU A 8 -24.01 -13.25 46.10
N LYS A 9 -25.32 -12.98 46.20
CA LYS A 9 -26.13 -12.50 45.07
C LYS A 9 -25.72 -11.10 44.61
N ALA A 10 -25.36 -10.19 45.55
CA ALA A 10 -24.90 -8.85 45.22
C ALA A 10 -23.53 -8.85 44.50
N ILE A 11 -22.60 -9.69 44.95
CA ILE A 11 -21.28 -9.85 44.33
C ILE A 11 -21.41 -10.41 42.91
N ARG A 12 -22.23 -11.46 42.70
CA ARG A 12 -22.49 -12.01 41.35
C ARG A 12 -23.14 -10.98 40.42
N LYS A 13 -24.03 -10.12 40.94
CA LYS A 13 -24.68 -9.05 40.15
C LYS A 13 -23.72 -7.90 39.82
N LEU A 14 -22.75 -7.62 40.69
CA LEU A 14 -21.69 -6.64 40.46
C LEU A 14 -20.67 -7.15 39.42
N PHE A 15 -20.26 -8.42 39.51
CA PHE A 15 -19.41 -9.07 38.52
C PHE A 15 -20.09 -9.17 37.15
N LEU A 16 -21.38 -9.51 37.09
CA LEU A 16 -22.12 -9.60 35.83
C LEU A 16 -22.30 -8.22 35.16
N ARG A 17 -22.45 -7.14 35.95
CA ARG A 17 -22.51 -5.76 35.44
C ARG A 17 -21.16 -5.26 34.93
N ALA A 18 -20.07 -5.57 35.62
CA ALA A 18 -18.72 -5.25 35.16
C ALA A 18 -18.35 -5.99 33.86
N PHE A 19 -18.80 -7.24 33.71
CA PHE A 19 -18.59 -8.05 32.51
C PHE A 19 -19.36 -7.51 31.29
N VAL A 20 -20.62 -7.11 31.48
CA VAL A 20 -21.43 -6.50 30.40
C VAL A 20 -20.91 -5.11 30.03
N PHE A 21 -20.39 -4.34 30.98
CA PHE A 21 -19.78 -3.03 30.70
C PHE A 21 -18.48 -3.16 29.91
N GLY A 22 -17.68 -4.20 30.16
CA GLY A 22 -16.44 -4.48 29.41
C GLY A 22 -16.67 -4.89 27.94
N ILE A 23 -17.80 -5.54 27.64
CA ILE A 23 -18.18 -5.89 26.25
C ILE A 23 -18.72 -4.65 25.51
N PHE A 24 -19.39 -3.73 26.21
CA PHE A 24 -19.95 -2.50 25.62
C PHE A 24 -18.90 -1.41 25.38
N PHE A 25 -17.74 -1.49 26.07
CA PHE A 25 -16.60 -0.58 25.92
C PHE A 25 -15.44 -1.17 25.13
N MET A 26 -15.67 -2.26 24.39
CA MET A 26 -14.69 -2.79 23.45
C MET A 26 -14.73 -1.88 22.20
N PRO A 27 -13.68 -1.07 21.94
CA PRO A 27 -13.66 -0.26 20.75
C PRO A 27 -13.59 -1.22 19.57
N ILE A 28 -14.59 -1.18 18.70
CA ILE A 28 -14.51 -1.76 17.37
C ILE A 28 -13.48 -0.89 16.65
N PHE A 29 -12.20 -1.24 16.79
CA PHE A 29 -11.13 -0.64 16.02
C PHE A 29 -11.36 -1.10 14.58
N SER A 30 -12.11 -0.31 13.82
CA SER A 30 -12.23 -0.51 12.38
C SER A 30 -10.83 -0.32 11.82
N ALA A 31 -10.21 -1.41 11.36
CA ALA A 31 -9.04 -1.35 10.52
C ALA A 31 -9.50 -0.70 9.21
N ALA A 32 -9.44 0.63 9.15
CA ALA A 32 -9.46 1.32 7.87
C ALA A 32 -8.34 0.70 7.04
N ALA A 33 -8.69 0.15 5.87
CA ALA A 33 -7.71 -0.35 4.93
C ALA A 33 -6.77 0.82 4.62
N VAL A 34 -5.53 0.72 5.11
CA VAL A 34 -4.46 1.60 4.64
C VAL A 34 -4.22 1.13 3.22
N ASP A 35 -4.53 1.96 2.23
CA ASP A 35 -4.11 1.68 0.86
C ASP A 35 -2.59 1.47 0.91
N GLU A 36 -2.17 0.22 0.70
CA GLU A 36 -0.78 -0.14 0.74
C GLU A 36 -0.12 0.54 -0.45
N VAL A 37 0.70 1.56 -0.18
CA VAL A 37 1.48 2.26 -1.21
C VAL A 37 2.49 1.27 -1.77
N VAL A 38 2.14 0.61 -2.86
CA VAL A 38 3.03 -0.32 -3.55
C VAL A 38 4.10 0.51 -4.25
N THR A 39 5.31 0.49 -3.68
CA THR A 39 6.47 1.11 -4.30
C THR A 39 7.08 0.12 -5.29
N THR A 40 7.33 0.55 -6.53
CA THR A 40 7.98 -0.26 -7.57
C THR A 40 9.35 0.30 -7.88
N ALA A 41 10.36 -0.55 -7.96
CA ALA A 41 11.71 -0.20 -8.36
C ALA A 41 12.13 -1.00 -9.61
N ILE A 42 12.35 -0.29 -10.73
CA ILE A 42 12.89 -0.89 -11.95
C ILE A 42 14.40 -0.71 -11.91
N THR A 43 15.16 -1.80 -11.87
CA THR A 43 16.60 -1.82 -11.59
C THR A 43 17.43 -2.29 -12.77
N ASN A 44 18.73 -1.99 -12.77
CA ASN A 44 19.72 -2.45 -13.76
C ASN A 44 19.34 -2.16 -15.22
N VAL A 45 18.55 -1.10 -15.44
CA VAL A 45 17.96 -0.78 -16.75
C VAL A 45 18.70 0.40 -17.39
N ARG A 46 18.81 0.40 -18.72
CA ARG A 46 19.25 1.58 -19.46
C ARG A 46 18.11 2.59 -19.49
N ILE A 47 18.29 3.79 -18.95
CA ILE A 47 17.21 4.78 -18.84
C ILE A 47 17.45 5.88 -19.86
N PHE A 48 16.42 6.24 -20.63
CA PHE A 48 16.36 7.52 -21.34
C PHE A 48 15.28 8.36 -20.67
N ASP A 49 15.62 9.57 -20.23
CA ASP A 49 14.69 10.46 -19.48
C ASP A 49 14.00 11.50 -20.38
N GLY A 50 14.11 11.35 -21.70
CA GLY A 50 13.66 12.35 -22.68
C GLY A 50 14.73 13.40 -23.04
N LYS A 51 15.85 13.46 -22.32
CA LYS A 51 16.96 14.39 -22.58
C LYS A 51 18.32 13.70 -22.69
N LYS A 52 18.60 12.75 -21.81
CA LYS A 52 19.88 12.04 -21.70
C LYS A 52 19.68 10.56 -21.42
N VAL A 53 20.76 9.80 -21.57
CA VAL A 53 20.79 8.36 -21.31
C VAL A 53 21.63 8.06 -20.06
N ILE A 54 21.07 7.27 -19.13
CA ILE A 54 21.77 6.64 -18.01
C ILE A 54 22.00 5.18 -18.42
N PRO A 55 23.26 4.73 -18.65
CA PRO A 55 23.54 3.42 -19.24
C PRO A 55 23.04 2.22 -18.43
N SER A 56 23.03 2.33 -17.10
CA SER A 56 22.48 1.37 -16.16
C SER A 56 22.10 2.14 -14.90
N GLY A 57 20.87 2.00 -14.44
CA GLY A 57 20.35 2.69 -13.26
C GLY A 57 19.04 2.12 -12.77
N THR A 58 18.45 2.82 -11.80
CA THR A 58 17.20 2.46 -11.14
C THR A 58 16.19 3.61 -11.23
N VAL A 59 14.92 3.27 -11.42
CA VAL A 59 13.77 4.19 -11.29
C VAL A 59 12.88 3.68 -10.19
N VAL A 60 12.58 4.53 -9.21
CA VAL A 60 11.66 4.22 -8.10
C VAL A 60 10.37 4.99 -8.31
N ILE A 61 9.27 4.27 -8.28
CA ILE A 61 7.90 4.73 -8.48
C ILE A 61 7.14 4.46 -7.19
N SER A 62 6.50 5.48 -6.65
CA SER A 62 5.61 5.37 -5.49
C SER A 62 4.28 5.99 -5.89
N ASP A 63 3.22 5.21 -5.77
CA ASP A 63 1.90 5.53 -6.33
C ASP A 63 1.99 5.91 -7.82
N GLU A 64 1.53 7.10 -8.18
CA GLU A 64 1.51 7.61 -9.56
C GLU A 64 2.74 8.48 -9.89
N LYS A 65 3.77 8.48 -9.04
CA LYS A 65 4.91 9.39 -9.15
C LYS A 65 6.24 8.67 -9.19
N ILE A 66 7.13 9.15 -10.05
CA ILE A 66 8.54 8.80 -10.01
C ILE A 66 9.19 9.61 -8.88
N VAL A 67 9.69 8.92 -7.85
CA VAL A 67 10.30 9.56 -6.67
C VAL A 67 11.82 9.62 -6.75
N GLN A 68 12.46 8.74 -7.54
CA GLN A 68 13.91 8.71 -7.71
C GLN A 68 14.33 8.10 -9.05
N VAL A 69 15.40 8.64 -9.65
CA VAL A 69 16.01 8.17 -10.92
C VAL A 69 17.51 8.38 -10.88
N GLY A 70 18.31 7.37 -11.22
CA GLY A 70 19.77 7.48 -11.12
C GLY A 70 20.52 6.17 -10.94
N LYS A 71 21.81 6.30 -10.64
CA LYS A 71 22.69 5.19 -10.23
C LYS A 71 22.74 5.12 -8.72
N ASP A 72 22.98 3.91 -8.19
CA ASP A 72 23.25 3.68 -6.76
C ASP A 72 22.17 4.25 -5.82
N ILE A 73 20.91 4.10 -6.22
CA ILE A 73 19.75 4.55 -5.44
C ILE A 73 19.40 3.51 -4.38
N GLN A 74 19.08 3.99 -3.18
CA GLN A 74 18.46 3.16 -2.15
C GLN A 74 17.02 2.83 -2.52
N ILE A 75 16.72 1.54 -2.63
CA ILE A 75 15.38 1.05 -2.90
C ILE A 75 14.63 0.97 -1.55
N PRO A 76 13.46 1.61 -1.40
CA PRO A 76 12.67 1.51 -0.18
C PRO A 76 12.32 0.06 0.17
N GLU A 77 12.31 -0.28 1.46
CA GLU A 77 11.93 -1.62 1.90
C GLU A 77 10.48 -1.95 1.48
N GLY A 78 10.25 -3.23 1.15
CA GLY A 78 8.94 -3.69 0.67
C GLY A 78 8.62 -3.32 -0.79
N SER A 79 9.53 -2.65 -1.51
CA SER A 79 9.31 -2.33 -2.92
C SER A 79 9.22 -3.59 -3.78
N GLN A 80 8.29 -3.60 -4.74
CA GLN A 80 8.30 -4.55 -5.85
C GLN A 80 9.50 -4.27 -6.75
N ILE A 81 10.42 -5.22 -6.88
CA ILE A 81 11.60 -5.07 -7.74
C ILE A 81 11.32 -5.67 -9.12
N ILE A 82 11.55 -4.87 -10.16
CA ILE A 82 11.53 -5.28 -11.56
C ILE A 82 12.96 -5.22 -12.10
N GLU A 83 13.45 -6.33 -12.63
CA GLU A 83 14.79 -6.44 -13.22
C GLU A 83 14.75 -6.07 -14.71
N GLY A 84 15.52 -5.04 -15.09
CA GLY A 84 15.49 -4.45 -16.43
C GLY A 84 16.77 -4.61 -17.24
N LYS A 85 17.73 -5.46 -16.82
CA LYS A 85 18.96 -5.70 -17.55
C LYS A 85 18.71 -6.13 -19.00
N GLY A 86 19.39 -5.46 -19.92
CA GLY A 86 19.25 -5.69 -21.36
C GLY A 86 18.11 -4.90 -22.02
N PHE A 87 17.26 -4.24 -21.25
CA PHE A 87 16.18 -3.40 -21.75
C PHE A 87 16.50 -1.91 -21.64
N THR A 88 15.71 -1.09 -22.35
CA THR A 88 15.73 0.37 -22.22
C THR A 88 14.38 0.85 -21.66
N LEU A 89 14.41 1.61 -20.57
CA LEU A 89 13.26 2.28 -19.98
C LEU A 89 13.14 3.69 -20.57
N LEU A 90 11.93 4.02 -21.03
CA LEU A 90 11.58 5.28 -21.70
C LEU A 90 10.38 5.90 -20.97
N PRO A 91 10.15 7.23 -21.09
CA PRO A 91 8.82 7.78 -20.84
C PRO A 91 7.81 7.09 -21.75
N GLY A 92 6.59 6.90 -21.24
CA GLY A 92 5.49 6.35 -22.05
C GLY A 92 5.27 7.19 -23.31
N PHE A 93 4.90 6.53 -24.40
CA PHE A 93 4.56 7.22 -25.64
C PHE A 93 3.22 7.93 -25.51
N PHE A 94 3.12 9.08 -26.18
CA PHE A 94 1.88 9.83 -26.33
C PHE A 94 1.51 9.83 -27.82
N ASP A 95 0.27 9.49 -28.13
CA ASP A 95 -0.27 9.57 -29.50
C ASP A 95 -1.18 10.79 -29.60
N SER A 96 -0.77 11.77 -30.42
CA SER A 96 -1.52 13.01 -30.61
C SER A 96 -2.70 12.89 -31.57
N HIS A 97 -2.78 11.80 -32.35
CA HIS A 97 -3.79 11.69 -33.39
C HIS A 97 -4.12 10.23 -33.69
N VAL A 98 -5.18 9.76 -33.03
CA VAL A 98 -5.77 8.43 -33.25
C VAL A 98 -7.26 8.55 -33.51
N HIS A 99 -7.77 7.76 -34.44
CA HIS A 99 -9.20 7.54 -34.61
C HIS A 99 -9.59 6.22 -33.96
N ILE A 100 -10.41 6.30 -32.90
CA ILE A 100 -10.93 5.12 -32.20
C ILE A 100 -12.42 4.99 -32.53
N TRP A 101 -12.78 3.99 -33.33
CA TRP A 101 -14.17 3.74 -33.74
C TRP A 101 -14.82 2.62 -32.93
N THR A 102 -14.03 1.60 -32.58
CA THR A 102 -14.43 0.48 -31.72
C THR A 102 -13.32 0.18 -30.72
N SER A 103 -13.63 -0.59 -29.67
CA SER A 103 -12.60 -1.10 -28.73
C SER A 103 -11.54 -1.95 -29.41
N GLN A 104 -11.84 -2.53 -30.59
CA GLN A 104 -10.87 -3.27 -31.40
C GLN A 104 -9.83 -2.35 -32.04
N ASN A 105 -10.05 -1.02 -32.02
CA ASN A 105 -9.10 -0.03 -32.48
C ASN A 105 -8.22 0.53 -31.35
N LEU A 106 -8.49 0.20 -30.08
CA LEU A 106 -7.48 0.29 -29.03
C LEU A 106 -6.54 -0.90 -29.19
N LYS A 107 -5.29 -0.63 -29.56
CA LYS A 107 -4.21 -1.60 -29.42
C LYS A 107 -3.55 -1.43 -28.06
#